data_AF-A0A173YGF2-F1
#
_entry.id   AF-A0A173YGF2-F1
#
_cell.length_a   1.000
_cell.length_b   1.000
_cell.length_c   1.000
_cell.angle_alpha   90.00
_cell.angle_beta   90.00
_cell.angle_gamma   90.00
#
_symmetry.space_group_name_H-M   'P 1'
#
loop_
_entity.id
_entity.type
_entity.pdbx_description
1 polymer ?
#
loop_
_entity_poly.entity_id
_entity_poly.type
_entity_poly.pdbx_seq_one_letter_code
_entity_poly.pdbx_strand_id
1 'polypeptide(L)'
;MKYERIEKAVFLERPNRFIAYALVAGRRETIHVKNTGRCAELLKAGAVIYVQESLKPERKTKWDLIAVEKGDRMVNMDSQIPNRVAQEWIEAGNLFGESPFVRAETTYGNSRFDLYVEADGRKCFVEVKGVTLEEDGVARFPDAPSERAVKHVEELCKAVKDGYEAYVLFVIQMKGIRYFTPNMDTHPAFGEALRRAKAAGVHILARDCKVTADRIVMDEAVPVVLGSPELKEAVVPLVRWYREHKRDLPWRHDISAYRVWISEIMLQQTRVEAVKPYFERFLRELPTVKDLAEAEEDRLMKLWEGLGYYNRVRNMQKAARQIMEEYGGEFPDTYEGIRSLTGIGSYTAGAVGSFAFGIPKPAVDGNVLRVAARLMARDDDIMKAGVRARIEEEIEEVIPADAPSDFNQGLIELGAIVCVPNGEPKCTECPLSGLCKARKLGIETELPVRSKAKARRIEKRTVLILLDGDTLAIKKRPPKGLLAGLYELPNLEGHLDRKEVIQYCNSIGLSPLHIKKVQSAKHIFSHVEWHMTGYEIKVDGLEKNCSADMLFVRREEIEDKYPIPSAFEVYRLLFRPCRAPRCTASEPIK
;
A
#
# COMPACT_ATOMS: atom_id res chain seq x y z
N MET A 1 25.23 26.91 -17.42
CA MET A 1 26.31 27.83 -17.00
C MET A 1 27.69 27.33 -17.45
N LYS A 2 28.52 28.21 -18.01
CA LYS A 2 29.96 27.98 -18.28
C LYS A 2 30.82 28.91 -17.43
N TYR A 3 31.82 28.37 -16.78
CA TYR A 3 32.87 29.09 -16.06
C TYR A 3 34.07 29.33 -17.00
N GLU A 4 34.84 30.37 -16.68
CA GLU A 4 36.03 30.75 -17.44
C GLU A 4 37.23 30.81 -16.52
N ARG A 5 38.45 30.69 -17.07
CA ARG A 5 39.72 30.77 -16.34
C ARG A 5 39.74 29.78 -15.16
N ILE A 6 39.41 28.53 -15.47
CA ILE A 6 39.44 27.43 -14.51
C ILE A 6 40.85 26.86 -14.43
N GLU A 7 41.36 26.73 -13.22
CA GLU A 7 42.60 26.03 -12.92
C GLU A 7 42.32 24.81 -12.05
N LYS A 8 43.10 23.75 -12.31
CA LYS A 8 43.10 22.56 -11.46
C LYS A 8 43.99 22.80 -10.24
N ALA A 9 43.51 22.42 -9.06
CA ALA A 9 44.23 22.59 -7.81
C ALA A 9 44.03 21.41 -6.85
N VAL A 10 44.88 21.32 -5.84
CA VAL A 10 44.79 20.30 -4.78
C VAL A 10 44.39 20.97 -3.48
N PHE A 11 43.24 20.60 -2.94
CA PHE A 11 42.74 21.14 -1.67
C PHE A 11 43.64 20.72 -0.51
N LEU A 12 43.97 21.65 0.38
CA LEU A 12 44.79 21.41 1.56
C LEU A 12 43.92 21.40 2.82
N GLU A 13 43.29 22.52 3.15
CA GLU A 13 42.50 22.68 4.36
C GLU A 13 41.49 23.83 4.23
N ARG A 14 40.46 23.83 5.07
CA ARG A 14 39.43 24.87 5.12
C ARG A 14 39.34 25.43 6.54
N PRO A 15 40.10 26.49 6.88
CA PRO A 15 40.14 27.03 8.24
C PRO A 15 38.80 27.63 8.70
N ASN A 16 37.95 28.08 7.77
CA ASN A 16 36.62 28.59 8.07
C ASN A 16 35.67 28.41 6.87
N ARG A 17 34.39 28.75 7.05
CA ARG A 17 33.36 28.54 6.03
C ARG A 17 33.56 29.30 4.70
N PHE A 18 34.38 30.36 4.66
CA PHE A 18 34.55 31.21 3.47
C PHE A 18 35.92 31.06 2.81
N ILE A 19 36.90 30.47 3.50
CA ILE A 19 38.29 30.41 3.05
C ILE A 19 38.79 28.97 3.07
N ALA A 20 39.43 28.57 1.99
CA ALA A 20 40.20 27.35 1.87
C ALA A 20 41.63 27.66 1.39
N TYR A 21 42.57 26.76 1.68
CA TYR A 21 43.90 26.76 1.10
C TYR A 21 44.03 25.61 0.12
N ALA A 22 44.68 25.87 -1.01
CA ALA A 22 44.91 24.87 -2.04
C ALA A 22 46.26 25.10 -2.73
N LEU A 23 46.80 24.04 -3.34
CA LEU A 23 47.95 24.15 -4.24
C LEU A 23 47.43 24.40 -5.66
N VAL A 24 47.58 25.63 -6.14
CA VAL A 24 47.28 26.03 -7.52
C VAL A 24 48.61 26.20 -8.24
N ALA A 25 48.84 25.45 -9.32
CA ALA A 25 50.13 25.42 -10.03
C ALA A 25 51.35 25.22 -9.09
N GLY A 26 51.19 24.38 -8.06
CA GLY A 26 52.24 24.08 -7.07
C GLY A 26 52.46 25.14 -5.97
N ARG A 27 51.69 26.24 -5.97
CA ARG A 27 51.80 27.30 -4.96
C ARG A 27 50.60 27.26 -4.02
N ARG A 28 50.85 27.49 -2.72
CA ARG A 28 49.79 27.60 -1.72
C ARG A 28 49.05 28.92 -1.93
N GLU A 29 47.79 28.84 -2.29
CA GLU A 29 46.90 29.96 -2.57
C GLU A 29 45.72 30.00 -1.60
N THR A 30 45.18 31.20 -1.38
CA THR A 30 43.95 31.40 -0.60
C THR A 30 42.76 31.42 -1.56
N ILE A 31 41.83 30.49 -1.36
CA ILE A 31 40.65 30.28 -2.19
C ILE A 31 39.41 30.72 -1.42
N HIS A 32 38.53 31.46 -2.07
CA HIS A 32 37.21 31.77 -1.53
C HIS A 32 36.23 30.62 -1.80
N VAL A 33 35.49 30.23 -0.75
CA VAL A 33 34.50 29.15 -0.79
C VAL A 33 33.10 29.78 -0.72
N LYS A 34 32.36 29.72 -1.83
CA LYS A 34 30.99 30.26 -1.92
C LYS A 34 29.97 29.43 -1.12
N ASN A 35 30.17 28.12 -1.05
CA ASN A 35 29.32 27.22 -0.27
C ASN A 35 29.65 27.35 1.23
N THR A 36 28.71 27.88 2.01
CA THR A 36 28.87 28.09 3.46
C THR A 36 28.55 26.85 4.30
N GLY A 37 28.05 25.78 3.68
CA GLY A 37 27.76 24.50 4.30
C GLY A 37 29.01 23.78 4.78
N ARG A 38 28.82 22.65 5.48
CA ARG A 38 29.92 21.90 6.12
C ARG A 38 30.93 21.37 5.11
N CYS A 39 30.47 20.83 3.98
CA CYS A 39 31.28 20.30 2.87
C CYS A 39 32.40 19.34 3.30
N ALA A 40 32.29 18.65 4.44
CA ALA A 40 33.40 17.87 5.02
C ALA A 40 33.65 16.57 4.24
N GLU A 41 32.61 16.04 3.62
CA GLU A 41 32.63 14.89 2.75
C GLU A 41 33.20 15.19 1.35
N LEU A 42 33.21 16.48 0.96
CA LEU A 42 33.66 17.00 -0.33
C LEU A 42 35.10 17.54 -0.26
N LEU A 43 35.40 18.37 0.75
CA LEU A 43 36.67 19.07 0.90
C LEU A 43 37.60 18.33 1.86
N LYS A 44 38.10 17.18 1.41
CA LYS A 44 39.13 16.39 2.11
C LYS A 44 40.52 16.80 1.64
N ALA A 45 41.48 16.87 2.56
CA ALA A 45 42.88 17.15 2.20
C ALA A 45 43.35 16.20 1.08
N GLY A 46 43.96 16.76 0.04
CA GLY A 46 44.36 16.03 -1.16
C GLY A 46 43.28 15.92 -2.26
N ALA A 47 42.05 16.37 -2.00
CA ALA A 47 41.00 16.36 -3.02
C ALA A 47 41.37 17.26 -4.21
N VAL A 48 41.07 16.79 -5.41
CA VAL A 48 41.22 17.57 -6.63
C VAL A 48 40.05 18.56 -6.72
N ILE A 49 40.37 19.84 -6.85
CA ILE A 49 39.41 20.92 -6.97
C ILE A 49 39.67 21.73 -8.24
N TYR A 50 38.64 22.45 -8.66
CA TYR A 50 38.69 23.38 -9.78
C TYR A 50 38.33 24.77 -9.27
N VAL A 51 39.21 25.73 -9.54
CA VAL A 51 39.10 27.10 -9.05
C VAL A 51 39.04 28.09 -10.20
N GLN A 52 38.24 29.14 -10.07
CA GLN A 52 38.10 30.21 -11.06
C GLN A 52 38.95 31.41 -10.67
N GLU A 53 39.71 31.94 -11.62
CA GLU A 53 40.45 33.20 -11.44
C GLU A 53 39.49 34.41 -11.49
N SER A 54 39.57 35.24 -10.45
CA SER A 54 38.88 36.52 -10.37
C SER A 54 39.72 37.63 -11.01
N LEU A 55 39.11 38.42 -11.90
CA LEU A 55 39.75 39.55 -12.57
C LEU A 55 39.58 40.89 -11.81
N LYS A 56 38.98 40.85 -10.61
CA LYS A 56 38.73 42.06 -9.80
C LYS A 56 39.95 42.34 -8.91
N PRO A 57 40.78 43.36 -9.22
CA PRO A 57 42.04 43.60 -8.52
C PRO A 57 41.84 43.93 -7.03
N GLU A 58 40.68 44.45 -6.63
CA GLU A 58 40.31 44.76 -5.25
C GLU A 58 39.94 43.55 -4.37
N ARG A 59 39.84 42.33 -4.91
CA ARG A 59 39.49 41.14 -4.11
C ARG A 59 40.68 40.65 -3.29
N LYS A 60 40.41 40.32 -2.02
CA LYS A 60 41.38 39.69 -1.11
C LYS A 60 41.82 38.29 -1.54
N THR A 61 40.98 37.58 -2.29
CA THR A 61 41.23 36.23 -2.79
C THR A 61 41.20 36.24 -4.31
N LYS A 62 42.27 35.72 -4.93
CA LYS A 62 42.39 35.60 -6.39
C LYS A 62 41.46 34.52 -6.96
N TRP A 63 41.12 33.51 -6.18
CA TRP A 63 40.46 32.29 -6.65
C TRP A 63 39.12 32.06 -5.96
N ASP A 64 38.11 31.62 -6.72
CA ASP A 64 36.85 31.07 -6.20
C ASP A 64 36.79 29.55 -6.43
N LEU A 65 36.39 28.77 -5.42
CA LEU A 65 36.15 27.34 -5.58
C LEU A 65 34.90 27.09 -6.43
N ILE A 66 35.02 26.31 -7.51
CA ILE A 66 33.94 26.01 -8.46
C ILE A 66 33.48 24.56 -8.37
N ALA A 67 34.40 23.60 -8.35
CA ALA A 67 34.06 22.18 -8.33
C ALA A 67 35.10 21.35 -7.58
N VAL A 68 34.71 20.13 -7.22
CA VAL A 68 35.55 19.14 -6.53
C VAL A 68 35.27 17.74 -7.08
N GLU A 69 36.33 16.94 -7.21
CA GLU A 69 36.22 15.52 -7.51
C GLU A 69 35.97 14.74 -6.22
N LYS A 70 34.85 14.00 -6.17
CA LYS A 70 34.48 13.08 -5.07
C LYS A 70 34.34 11.68 -5.65
N GLY A 71 35.36 10.84 -5.45
CA GLY A 71 35.39 9.50 -6.05
C GLY A 71 35.45 9.61 -7.57
N ASP A 72 34.48 9.02 -8.25
CA ASP A 72 34.29 9.08 -9.71
C ASP A 72 33.40 10.25 -10.18
N ARG A 73 32.93 11.09 -9.26
CA ARG A 73 31.98 12.18 -9.55
C ARG A 73 32.61 13.56 -9.48
N MET A 74 32.09 14.47 -10.30
CA MET A 74 32.34 15.90 -10.21
C MET A 74 31.16 16.58 -9.50
N VAL A 75 31.45 17.36 -8.46
CA VAL A 75 30.46 18.11 -7.69
C VAL A 75 30.72 19.60 -7.86
N ASN A 76 29.72 20.34 -8.31
CA ASN A 76 29.81 21.80 -8.35
C ASN A 76 29.58 22.37 -6.94
N MET A 77 30.48 23.25 -6.52
CA MET A 77 30.54 23.85 -5.19
C MET A 77 30.09 25.32 -5.16
N ASP A 78 29.63 25.85 -6.30
CA ASP A 78 29.14 27.21 -6.38
C ASP A 78 27.68 27.26 -5.93
N SER A 79 27.45 27.58 -4.65
CA SER A 79 26.10 27.67 -4.07
C SER A 79 25.24 28.81 -4.65
N GLN A 80 25.82 29.71 -5.44
CA GLN A 80 25.11 30.83 -6.07
C GLN A 80 24.58 30.46 -7.47
N ILE A 81 25.01 29.33 -8.03
CA ILE A 81 24.64 28.93 -9.39
C ILE A 81 23.30 28.18 -9.57
N PRO A 82 22.73 27.48 -8.57
CA PRO A 82 21.48 26.72 -8.76
C PRO A 82 20.36 27.54 -9.40
N ASN A 83 20.13 28.77 -8.93
CA ASN A 83 19.08 29.65 -9.44
C ASN A 83 19.26 29.95 -10.92
N ARG A 84 20.49 30.25 -11.34
CA ARG A 84 20.82 30.52 -12.74
C ARG A 84 20.68 29.27 -13.61
N VAL A 85 21.11 28.11 -13.12
CA VAL A 85 20.96 26.83 -13.84
C VAL A 85 19.48 26.47 -14.02
N ALA A 86 18.65 26.71 -12.99
CA ALA A 86 17.21 26.54 -13.07
C ALA A 86 16.56 27.51 -14.07
N GLN A 87 16.95 28.79 -14.04
CA GLN A 87 16.48 29.80 -14.98
C GLN A 87 16.83 29.45 -16.43
N GLU A 88 18.11 29.17 -16.73
CA GLU A 88 18.58 28.80 -18.08
C GLU A 88 17.81 27.57 -18.62
N TRP A 89 17.48 26.61 -17.75
CA TRP A 89 16.72 25.42 -18.14
C TRP A 89 15.25 25.71 -18.42
N ILE A 90 14.58 26.54 -17.59
CA ILE A 90 13.20 26.96 -17.82
C ILE A 90 13.10 27.80 -19.09
N GLU A 91 13.99 28.77 -19.28
CA GLU A 91 14.03 29.64 -20.48
C GLU A 91 14.26 28.85 -21.77
N ALA A 92 14.96 27.72 -21.69
CA ALA A 92 15.13 26.79 -22.80
C ALA A 92 13.85 25.98 -23.13
N GLY A 93 12.72 26.30 -22.50
CA GLY A 93 11.40 25.72 -22.74
C GLY A 93 11.10 24.45 -21.95
N ASN A 94 11.95 24.10 -20.99
CA ASN A 94 11.69 22.94 -20.13
C ASN A 94 10.68 23.31 -19.04
N LEU A 95 9.86 22.33 -18.64
CA LEU A 95 8.76 22.43 -17.65
C LEU A 95 7.55 23.26 -18.10
N PHE A 96 7.74 24.40 -18.75
CA PHE A 96 6.68 25.36 -19.04
C PHE A 96 6.36 25.58 -20.52
N GLY A 97 6.96 24.81 -21.43
CA GLY A 97 6.71 24.94 -22.87
C GLY A 97 7.53 26.06 -23.51
N GLU A 98 7.22 26.44 -24.75
CA GLU A 98 8.04 27.39 -25.51
C GLU A 98 7.93 28.83 -24.98
N SER A 99 9.08 29.50 -24.85
CA SER A 99 9.21 30.94 -24.52
C SER A 99 8.48 31.41 -23.23
N PRO A 100 8.71 30.78 -22.06
CA PRO A 100 8.14 31.26 -20.81
C PRO A 100 8.71 32.63 -20.43
N PHE A 101 7.87 33.52 -19.88
CA PHE A 101 8.35 34.76 -19.28
C PHE A 101 8.92 34.45 -17.89
N VAL A 102 10.21 34.68 -17.68
CA VAL A 102 10.89 34.39 -16.41
C VAL A 102 11.41 35.67 -15.77
N ARG A 103 11.07 35.86 -14.48
CA ARG A 103 11.58 36.97 -13.66
C ARG A 103 12.20 36.44 -12.38
N ALA A 104 13.49 36.66 -12.21
CA ALA A 104 14.21 36.27 -11.00
C ALA A 104 13.80 37.11 -9.78
N GLU A 105 13.97 36.53 -8.60
CA GLU A 105 14.00 37.23 -7.31
C GLU A 105 12.71 38.04 -7.03
N THR A 106 11.56 37.40 -7.26
CA THR A 106 10.23 38.01 -7.16
C THR A 106 9.65 37.85 -5.74
N THR A 107 9.19 38.96 -5.16
CA THR A 107 8.54 38.98 -3.83
C THR A 107 7.08 38.56 -3.91
N TYR A 108 6.67 37.66 -3.00
CA TYR A 108 5.27 37.31 -2.74
C TYR A 108 5.08 37.14 -1.23
N GLY A 109 4.06 37.79 -0.67
CA GLY A 109 3.84 37.77 0.78
C GLY A 109 5.07 38.28 1.54
N ASN A 110 5.67 37.42 2.37
CA ASN A 110 6.87 37.74 3.16
C ASN A 110 8.11 36.93 2.72
N SER A 111 8.06 36.33 1.53
CA SER A 111 9.14 35.58 0.90
C SER A 111 9.53 36.24 -0.41
N ARG A 112 10.78 36.02 -0.77
CA ARG A 112 11.31 36.32 -2.09
C ARG A 112 11.67 35.00 -2.73
N PHE A 113 10.89 34.60 -3.73
CA PHE A 113 11.09 33.36 -4.46
C PHE A 113 12.11 33.58 -5.57
N ASP A 114 12.87 32.52 -5.87
CA ASP A 114 14.00 32.59 -6.79
C ASP A 114 13.54 32.93 -8.21
N LEU A 115 12.41 32.37 -8.67
CA LEU A 115 11.86 32.65 -10.00
C LEU A 115 10.33 32.80 -9.95
N TYR A 116 9.83 33.74 -10.75
CA TYR A 116 8.44 33.84 -11.17
C TYR A 116 8.35 33.53 -12.66
N VAL A 117 7.38 32.72 -13.04
CA VAL A 117 7.22 32.26 -14.43
C VAL A 117 5.78 32.51 -14.89
N GLU A 118 5.60 33.06 -16.09
CA GLU A 118 4.31 33.06 -16.79
C GLU A 118 4.41 32.27 -18.09
N ALA A 119 3.51 31.30 -18.28
CA ALA A 119 3.44 30.47 -19.48
C ALA A 119 2.03 29.93 -19.68
N ASP A 120 1.47 30.04 -20.89
CA ASP A 120 0.13 29.55 -21.25
C ASP A 120 -0.99 30.05 -20.31
N GLY A 121 -0.91 31.30 -19.85
CA GLY A 121 -1.86 31.87 -18.89
C GLY A 121 -1.69 31.40 -17.43
N ARG A 122 -0.72 30.51 -17.17
CA ARG A 122 -0.34 30.06 -15.82
C ARG A 122 0.61 31.06 -15.20
N LYS A 123 0.46 31.29 -13.89
CA LYS A 123 1.36 32.10 -13.08
C LYS A 123 1.99 31.21 -12.02
N CYS A 124 3.32 31.14 -12.02
CA CYS A 124 4.04 30.13 -11.25
C CYS A 124 5.13 30.76 -10.38
N PHE A 125 5.27 30.30 -9.15
CA PHE A 125 6.45 30.57 -8.31
C PHE A 125 7.34 29.33 -8.24
N VAL A 126 8.64 29.51 -8.38
CA VAL A 126 9.64 28.44 -8.27
C VAL A 126 10.67 28.83 -7.22
N GLU A 127 10.77 28.01 -6.17
CA GLU A 127 11.84 28.06 -5.19
C GLU A 127 12.90 27.03 -5.56
N VAL A 128 14.14 27.46 -5.71
CA VAL A 128 15.27 26.64 -6.12
C VAL A 128 16.13 26.28 -4.90
N LYS A 129 16.52 25.01 -4.79
CA LYS A 129 17.42 24.52 -3.74
C LYS A 129 18.62 23.81 -4.35
N GLY A 130 19.81 24.35 -4.13
CA GLY A 130 21.05 23.66 -4.45
C GLY A 130 21.29 22.48 -3.52
N VAL A 131 21.64 21.31 -4.07
CA VAL A 131 21.90 20.10 -3.30
C VAL A 131 23.29 19.57 -3.63
N THR A 132 24.17 19.57 -2.63
CA THR A 132 25.53 19.01 -2.70
C THR A 132 25.76 17.86 -1.72
N LEU A 133 24.86 17.65 -0.75
CA LEU A 133 24.96 16.55 0.20
C LEU A 133 24.47 15.26 -0.48
N GLU A 134 25.35 14.27 -0.49
CA GLU A 134 25.10 12.97 -1.10
C GLU A 134 25.81 11.86 -0.32
N GLU A 135 25.09 10.75 -0.12
CA GLU A 135 25.54 9.54 0.57
C GLU A 135 25.03 8.31 -0.22
N ASP A 136 25.92 7.41 -0.65
CA ASP A 136 25.58 6.15 -1.35
C ASP A 136 24.63 6.27 -2.56
N GLY A 137 24.79 7.35 -3.32
CA GLY A 137 23.98 7.71 -4.49
C GLY A 137 22.68 8.42 -4.14
N VAL A 138 22.47 8.81 -2.88
CA VAL A 138 21.25 9.46 -2.39
C VAL A 138 21.51 10.93 -2.10
N ALA A 139 20.81 11.82 -2.79
CA ALA A 139 20.90 13.25 -2.54
C ALA A 139 19.97 13.67 -1.39
N ARG A 140 20.47 14.51 -0.48
CA ARG A 140 19.74 14.92 0.72
C ARG A 140 19.76 16.42 0.93
N PHE A 141 18.65 17.00 1.38
CA PHE A 141 18.58 18.42 1.75
C PHE A 141 17.66 18.66 2.96
N PRO A 142 18.01 19.57 3.89
CA PRO A 142 19.20 20.41 3.88
C PRO A 142 20.43 19.72 4.49
N ASP A 143 21.61 20.30 4.27
CA ASP A 143 22.89 19.91 4.90
C ASP A 143 23.12 20.60 6.26
N ALA A 144 22.31 21.62 6.57
CA ALA A 144 22.22 22.28 7.88
C ALA A 144 20.78 22.75 8.15
N PRO A 145 20.33 22.87 9.42
CA PRO A 145 19.00 23.39 9.74
C PRO A 145 18.73 24.78 9.12
N SER A 146 17.52 24.98 8.60
CA SER A 146 17.14 26.23 7.92
C SER A 146 15.65 26.51 8.06
N GLU A 147 15.29 27.30 9.07
CA GLU A 147 13.91 27.78 9.29
C GLU A 147 13.41 28.63 8.12
N ARG A 148 14.32 29.36 7.47
CA ARG A 148 13.98 30.12 6.25
C ARG A 148 13.47 29.20 5.15
N ALA A 149 14.08 28.03 4.96
CA ALA A 149 13.65 27.08 3.95
C ALA A 149 12.25 26.53 4.25
N VAL A 150 11.93 26.27 5.52
CA VAL A 150 10.58 25.86 5.96
C VAL A 150 9.57 26.96 5.64
N LYS A 151 9.86 28.21 6.04
CA LYS A 151 8.98 29.36 5.78
C LYS A 151 8.69 29.55 4.29
N HIS A 152 9.71 29.46 3.43
CA HIS A 152 9.54 29.61 1.98
C HIS A 152 8.60 28.53 1.42
N VAL A 153 8.78 27.27 1.83
CA VAL A 153 7.90 26.15 1.42
C VAL A 153 6.46 26.39 1.89
N GLU A 154 6.25 26.86 3.12
CA GLU A 154 4.91 27.16 3.63
C GLU A 154 4.24 28.35 2.93
N GLU A 155 5.01 29.32 2.46
CA GLU A 155 4.47 30.42 1.65
C GLU A 155 4.12 29.99 0.23
N LEU A 156 4.81 29.00 -0.37
CA LEU A 156 4.37 28.38 -1.62
C LEU A 156 2.99 27.74 -1.46
N CYS A 157 2.70 27.10 -0.33
CA CYS A 157 1.35 26.58 -0.06
C CYS A 157 0.28 27.67 -0.05
N LYS A 158 0.62 28.90 0.36
CA LYS A 158 -0.29 30.05 0.30
C LYS A 158 -0.47 30.52 -1.14
N ALA A 159 0.61 30.57 -1.92
CA ALA A 159 0.55 30.91 -3.34
C ALA A 159 -0.37 29.96 -4.10
N VAL A 160 -0.33 28.65 -3.82
CA VAL A 160 -1.27 27.68 -4.43
C VAL A 160 -2.72 28.01 -4.12
N LYS A 161 -3.02 28.39 -2.87
CA LYS A 161 -4.39 28.80 -2.47
C LYS A 161 -4.86 30.06 -3.17
N ASP A 162 -3.94 30.96 -3.50
CA ASP A 162 -4.21 32.20 -4.22
C ASP A 162 -4.29 32.01 -5.75
N GLY A 163 -4.21 30.77 -6.23
CA GLY A 163 -4.37 30.41 -7.64
C GLY A 163 -3.08 30.41 -8.46
N TYR A 164 -1.91 30.48 -7.81
CA TYR A 164 -0.63 30.27 -8.49
C TYR A 164 -0.30 28.78 -8.57
N GLU A 165 0.42 28.36 -9.60
CA GLU A 165 1.19 27.12 -9.51
C GLU A 165 2.47 27.36 -8.69
N ALA A 166 2.95 26.34 -8.00
CA ALA A 166 4.12 26.47 -7.14
C ALA A 166 5.04 25.25 -7.26
N TYR A 167 6.34 25.51 -7.29
CA TYR A 167 7.36 24.48 -7.44
C TYR A 167 8.48 24.66 -6.41
N VAL A 168 8.93 23.55 -5.84
CA VAL A 168 10.25 23.44 -5.21
C VAL A 168 11.13 22.62 -6.14
N LEU A 169 12.19 23.23 -6.67
CA LEU A 169 13.13 22.60 -7.60
C LEU A 169 14.48 22.37 -6.93
N PHE A 170 14.78 21.11 -6.63
CA PHE A 170 16.09 20.69 -6.15
C PHE A 170 17.05 20.51 -7.33
N VAL A 171 18.06 21.37 -7.41
CA VAL A 171 19.15 21.31 -8.38
C VAL A 171 20.30 20.56 -7.72
N ILE A 172 20.43 19.28 -8.05
CA ILE A 172 21.47 18.42 -7.50
C ILE A 172 22.74 18.63 -8.31
N GLN A 173 23.75 19.21 -7.68
CA GLN A 173 24.95 19.76 -8.30
C GLN A 173 26.00 18.69 -8.65
N MET A 174 25.54 17.50 -9.07
CA MET A 174 26.35 16.36 -9.49
C MET A 174 25.49 15.39 -10.31
N LYS A 175 26.11 14.41 -10.97
CA LYS A 175 25.46 13.38 -11.79
C LYS A 175 25.40 12.05 -11.06
N GLY A 176 24.45 11.18 -11.44
CA GLY A 176 24.43 9.77 -11.03
C GLY A 176 23.72 9.55 -9.69
N ILE A 177 22.65 10.30 -9.46
CA ILE A 177 21.84 10.22 -8.24
C ILE A 177 20.68 9.25 -8.44
N ARG A 178 20.51 8.33 -7.48
CA ARG A 178 19.46 7.31 -7.50
C ARG A 178 18.09 7.91 -7.15
N TYR A 179 18.04 8.76 -6.14
CA TYR A 179 16.85 9.51 -5.71
C TYR A 179 17.25 10.65 -4.76
N PHE A 180 16.32 11.58 -4.57
CA PHE A 180 16.38 12.64 -3.58
C PHE A 180 15.43 12.35 -2.42
N THR A 181 15.85 12.67 -1.19
CA THR A 181 15.00 12.65 0.00
C THR A 181 15.30 13.84 0.91
N PRO A 182 14.31 14.40 1.63
CA PRO A 182 14.61 15.34 2.70
C PRO A 182 15.51 14.71 3.76
N ASN A 183 16.42 15.52 4.31
CA ASN A 183 17.34 15.09 5.35
C ASN A 183 16.65 15.14 6.72
N MET A 184 15.96 14.05 7.06
CA MET A 184 15.25 13.93 8.34
C MET A 184 16.18 13.94 9.56
N ASP A 185 17.46 13.56 9.42
CA ASP A 185 18.42 13.57 10.53
C ASP A 185 18.87 14.99 10.89
N THR A 186 18.93 15.87 9.88
CA THR A 186 19.39 17.25 10.07
C THR A 186 18.25 18.22 10.35
N HIS A 187 17.13 18.12 9.62
CA HIS A 187 16.01 19.03 9.80
C HIS A 187 14.65 18.36 9.49
N PRO A 188 14.07 17.59 10.43
CA PRO A 188 12.78 16.92 10.25
C PRO A 188 11.64 17.84 9.79
N ALA A 189 11.57 19.05 10.37
CA ALA A 189 10.52 20.03 10.07
C ALA A 189 10.48 20.43 8.59
N PHE A 190 11.64 20.46 7.91
CA PHE A 190 11.69 20.72 6.47
C PHE A 190 11.08 19.57 5.65
N GLY A 191 11.37 18.31 6.01
CA GLY A 191 10.75 17.16 5.36
C GLY A 191 9.23 17.13 5.55
N GLU A 192 8.76 17.46 6.75
CA GLU A 192 7.33 17.60 7.03
C GLU A 192 6.68 18.75 6.23
N ALA A 193 7.36 19.89 6.11
CA ALA A 193 6.90 21.02 5.30
C ALA A 193 6.76 20.63 3.82
N LEU A 194 7.72 19.88 3.26
CA LEU A 194 7.62 19.37 1.88
C LEU A 194 6.42 18.43 1.69
N ARG A 195 6.15 17.53 2.65
CA ARG A 195 4.96 16.65 2.57
C ARG A 195 3.67 17.47 2.60
N ARG A 196 3.57 18.47 3.49
CA ARG A 196 2.42 19.40 3.54
C ARG A 196 2.29 20.18 2.23
N ALA A 197 3.40 20.60 1.64
CA ALA A 197 3.42 21.34 0.39
C ALA A 197 2.94 20.49 -0.79
N LYS A 198 3.43 19.25 -0.91
CA LYS A 198 2.94 18.29 -1.90
C LYS A 198 1.43 18.05 -1.77
N ALA A 199 0.95 17.81 -0.56
CA ALA A 199 -0.48 17.65 -0.29
C ALA A 199 -1.32 18.91 -0.59
N ALA A 200 -0.71 20.11 -0.50
CA ALA A 200 -1.34 21.38 -0.84
C ALA A 200 -1.31 21.71 -2.34
N GLY A 201 -0.68 20.88 -3.18
CA GLY A 201 -0.56 21.08 -4.63
C GLY A 201 0.74 21.72 -5.11
N VAL A 202 1.74 21.87 -4.23
CA VAL A 202 3.08 22.32 -4.64
C VAL A 202 3.83 21.16 -5.30
N HIS A 203 4.37 21.38 -6.50
CA HIS A 203 5.16 20.40 -7.22
C HIS A 203 6.58 20.33 -6.65
N ILE A 204 7.01 19.13 -6.23
CA ILE A 204 8.36 18.91 -5.68
C ILE A 204 9.18 18.15 -6.70
N LEU A 205 10.17 18.81 -7.30
CA LEU A 205 10.99 18.27 -8.38
C LEU A 205 12.45 18.19 -7.96
N ALA A 206 13.16 17.17 -8.42
CA ALA A 206 14.61 17.08 -8.30
C ALA A 206 15.21 16.74 -9.66
N ARG A 207 16.32 17.40 -10.01
CA ARG A 207 17.10 17.06 -11.20
C ARG A 207 18.58 17.06 -10.89
N ASP A 208 19.29 16.13 -11.51
CA ASP A 208 20.74 16.07 -11.41
C ASP A 208 21.41 16.99 -12.45
N CYS A 209 22.71 17.18 -12.32
CA CYS A 209 23.46 18.05 -13.21
C CYS A 209 24.68 17.33 -13.80
N LYS A 210 24.91 17.51 -15.10
CA LYS A 210 26.21 17.23 -15.72
C LYS A 210 27.18 18.32 -15.29
N VAL A 211 28.24 17.92 -14.57
CA VAL A 211 29.28 18.83 -14.09
C VAL A 211 30.63 18.46 -14.72
N THR A 212 31.29 19.45 -15.30
CA THR A 212 32.69 19.40 -15.74
C THR A 212 33.51 20.43 -14.97
N ALA A 213 34.83 20.47 -15.19
CA ALA A 213 35.72 21.47 -14.59
C ALA A 213 35.22 22.91 -14.80
N ASP A 214 34.62 23.21 -15.96
CA ASP A 214 34.24 24.54 -16.40
C ASP A 214 32.74 24.68 -16.71
N ARG A 215 31.89 23.70 -16.39
CA ARG A 215 30.48 23.75 -16.78
C ARG A 215 29.58 23.03 -15.78
N ILE A 216 28.37 23.57 -15.62
CA ILE A 216 27.24 22.89 -15.00
C ILE A 216 25.99 23.08 -15.87
N VAL A 217 25.30 21.97 -16.13
CA VAL A 217 24.04 21.93 -16.88
C VAL A 217 23.09 20.96 -16.20
N MET A 218 21.84 21.39 -15.96
CA MET A 218 20.79 20.52 -15.45
C MET A 218 20.44 19.44 -16.49
N ASP A 219 20.19 18.23 -16.03
CA ASP A 219 20.11 17.05 -16.89
C ASP A 219 18.87 16.20 -16.57
N GLU A 220 19.02 15.07 -15.90
CA GLU A 220 17.95 14.08 -15.76
C GLU A 220 17.06 14.35 -14.54
N ALA A 221 15.80 13.94 -14.63
CA ALA A 221 14.92 13.94 -13.48
C ALA A 221 15.37 12.88 -12.48
N VAL A 222 15.36 13.24 -11.20
CA VAL A 222 15.70 12.36 -10.09
C VAL A 222 14.43 12.04 -9.31
N PRO A 223 14.14 10.76 -9.02
CA PRO A 223 12.98 10.40 -8.19
C PRO A 223 13.01 11.13 -6.85
N VAL A 224 11.88 11.73 -6.46
CA VAL A 224 11.71 12.41 -5.17
C VAL A 224 10.96 11.46 -4.23
N VAL A 225 11.61 11.10 -3.12
CA VAL A 225 11.04 10.25 -2.07
C VAL A 225 10.86 11.12 -0.83
N LEU A 226 9.63 11.52 -0.52
CA LEU A 226 9.33 12.32 0.66
C LEU A 226 8.92 11.46 1.85
N GLY A 227 8.30 10.31 1.57
CA GLY A 227 7.79 9.36 2.54
C GLY A 227 8.88 8.66 3.36
N SER A 228 9.29 7.49 2.86
CA SER A 228 10.26 6.62 3.52
C SER A 228 11.36 6.17 2.54
N PRO A 229 12.61 6.62 2.77
CA PRO A 229 13.78 6.08 2.08
C PRO A 229 13.94 4.57 2.25
N GLU A 230 13.52 4.01 3.39
CA GLU A 230 13.61 2.58 3.65
C GLU A 230 12.75 1.77 2.68
N LEU A 231 11.55 2.26 2.35
CA LEU A 231 10.70 1.65 1.33
C LEU A 231 11.35 1.73 -0.07
N LYS A 232 12.03 2.84 -0.39
CA LYS A 232 12.75 2.98 -1.65
C LYS A 232 13.91 2.00 -1.76
N GLU A 233 14.71 1.87 -0.71
CA GLU A 233 15.83 0.91 -0.66
C GLU A 233 15.34 -0.54 -0.65
N ALA A 234 14.12 -0.79 -0.18
CA ALA A 234 13.54 -2.13 -0.18
C ALA A 234 13.15 -2.64 -1.58
N VAL A 235 12.93 -1.76 -2.56
CA VAL A 235 12.38 -2.14 -3.88
C VAL A 235 13.19 -3.24 -4.55
N VAL A 236 14.49 -3.03 -4.76
CA VAL A 236 15.36 -3.96 -5.49
C VAL A 236 15.52 -5.32 -4.76
N PRO A 237 15.91 -5.37 -3.48
CA PRO A 237 16.06 -6.65 -2.79
C PRO A 237 14.72 -7.40 -2.66
N LEU A 238 13.60 -6.68 -2.50
CA LEU A 238 12.28 -7.29 -2.39
C LEU A 238 11.83 -7.92 -3.71
N VAL A 239 11.93 -7.19 -4.82
CA VAL A 239 11.54 -7.69 -6.15
C VAL A 239 12.37 -8.91 -6.52
N ARG A 240 13.70 -8.87 -6.29
CA ARG A 240 14.58 -10.02 -6.52
C ARG A 240 14.16 -11.21 -5.68
N TRP A 241 13.98 -11.03 -4.37
CA TRP A 241 13.58 -12.09 -3.47
C TRP A 241 12.22 -12.68 -3.85
N TYR A 242 11.24 -11.85 -4.21
CA TYR A 242 9.91 -12.31 -4.63
C TYR A 242 9.99 -13.20 -5.87
N ARG A 243 10.79 -12.83 -6.89
CA ARG A 243 10.95 -13.64 -8.10
C ARG A 243 11.50 -15.04 -7.81
N GLU A 244 12.37 -15.16 -6.82
CA GLU A 244 13.00 -16.42 -6.40
C GLU A 244 12.13 -17.24 -5.43
N HIS A 245 11.32 -16.59 -4.59
CA HIS A 245 10.66 -17.23 -3.44
C HIS A 245 9.13 -17.22 -3.50
N LYS A 246 8.50 -16.62 -4.51
CA LYS A 246 7.04 -16.61 -4.65
C LYS A 246 6.49 -18.03 -4.64
N ARG A 247 5.47 -18.27 -3.81
CA ARG A 247 4.75 -19.55 -3.80
C ARG A 247 4.03 -19.77 -5.12
N ASP A 248 3.98 -21.03 -5.52
CA ASP A 248 3.18 -21.52 -6.64
C ASP A 248 1.70 -21.55 -6.22
N LEU A 249 0.89 -20.67 -6.82
CA LEU A 249 -0.52 -20.47 -6.44
C LEU A 249 -1.39 -20.43 -7.70
N PRO A 250 -2.57 -21.06 -7.71
CA PRO A 250 -3.42 -21.16 -8.91
C PRO A 250 -3.69 -19.84 -9.63
N TRP A 251 -3.90 -18.76 -8.86
CA TRP A 251 -4.17 -17.42 -9.39
C TRP A 251 -2.95 -16.64 -9.89
N ARG A 252 -1.74 -17.18 -9.73
CA ARG A 252 -0.50 -16.63 -10.30
C ARG A 252 -0.19 -17.19 -11.70
N HIS A 253 -0.99 -18.14 -12.19
CA HIS A 253 -0.94 -18.65 -13.55
C HIS A 253 -2.05 -18.05 -14.41
N ASP A 254 -1.82 -17.96 -15.71
CA ASP A 254 -2.77 -17.45 -16.70
C ASP A 254 -3.39 -16.12 -16.25
N ILE A 255 -2.53 -15.15 -15.94
CA ILE A 255 -2.95 -13.91 -15.28
C ILE A 255 -3.96 -13.16 -16.15
N SER A 256 -5.13 -12.89 -15.58
CA SER A 256 -6.14 -11.99 -16.13
C SER A 256 -6.79 -11.20 -15.01
N ALA A 257 -7.33 -10.02 -15.32
CA ALA A 257 -8.01 -9.17 -14.34
C ALA A 257 -9.13 -9.93 -13.62
N TYR A 258 -9.90 -10.75 -14.34
CA TYR A 258 -10.94 -11.60 -13.76
C TYR A 258 -10.36 -12.57 -12.73
N ARG A 259 -9.34 -13.35 -13.09
CA ARG A 259 -8.73 -14.35 -12.19
C ARG A 259 -8.13 -13.71 -10.94
N VAL A 260 -7.39 -12.61 -11.11
CA VAL A 260 -6.84 -11.84 -9.99
C VAL A 260 -7.96 -11.32 -9.10
N TRP A 261 -9.01 -10.72 -9.68
CA TRP A 261 -10.12 -10.20 -8.91
C TRP A 261 -10.83 -11.28 -8.09
N ILE A 262 -11.12 -12.44 -8.67
CA ILE A 262 -11.72 -13.58 -7.94
C ILE A 262 -10.83 -13.98 -6.76
N SER A 263 -9.53 -14.19 -6.97
CA SER A 263 -8.63 -14.60 -5.90
C SER A 263 -8.51 -13.56 -4.80
N GLU A 264 -8.40 -12.29 -5.16
CA GLU A 264 -8.25 -11.20 -4.19
C GLU A 264 -9.51 -11.03 -3.33
N ILE A 265 -10.71 -11.17 -3.90
CA ILE A 265 -11.93 -11.15 -3.09
C ILE A 265 -12.01 -12.38 -2.18
N MET A 266 -11.64 -13.57 -2.67
CA MET A 266 -11.62 -14.78 -1.84
C MET A 266 -10.63 -14.68 -0.67
N LEU A 267 -9.45 -14.10 -0.89
CA LEU A 267 -8.38 -13.94 0.12
C LEU A 267 -8.72 -12.91 1.22
N GLN A 268 -9.74 -12.08 1.04
CA GLN A 268 -10.19 -11.18 2.11
C GLN A 268 -10.58 -11.96 3.37
N GLN A 269 -9.81 -11.78 4.44
CA GLN A 269 -10.00 -12.47 5.74
C GLN A 269 -10.01 -14.01 5.64
N THR A 270 -9.45 -14.60 4.57
CA THR A 270 -9.42 -16.05 4.35
C THR A 270 -8.00 -16.50 4.06
N ARG A 271 -7.56 -17.64 4.60
CA ARG A 271 -6.20 -18.15 4.41
C ARG A 271 -6.04 -18.76 3.01
N VAL A 272 -4.84 -18.63 2.43
CA VAL A 272 -4.46 -19.14 1.09
C VAL A 272 -4.88 -20.60 0.89
N GLU A 273 -4.51 -21.51 1.81
CA GLU A 273 -4.81 -22.94 1.66
C GLU A 273 -6.31 -23.25 1.62
N ALA A 274 -7.12 -22.47 2.33
CA ALA A 274 -8.58 -22.62 2.28
C ALA A 274 -9.16 -22.12 0.96
N VAL A 275 -8.51 -21.16 0.28
CA VAL A 275 -9.02 -20.55 -0.96
C VAL A 275 -8.75 -21.43 -2.19
N LYS A 276 -7.62 -22.14 -2.26
CA LYS A 276 -7.21 -22.94 -3.43
C LYS A 276 -8.34 -23.79 -4.06
N PRO A 277 -9.00 -24.71 -3.34
CA PRO A 277 -10.05 -25.55 -3.94
C PRO A 277 -11.31 -24.75 -4.33
N TYR A 278 -11.56 -23.61 -3.69
CA TYR A 278 -12.69 -22.74 -4.01
C TYR A 278 -12.42 -21.94 -5.28
N PHE A 279 -11.21 -21.46 -5.46
CA PHE A 279 -10.81 -20.75 -6.66
C PHE A 279 -10.94 -21.65 -7.90
N GLU A 280 -10.40 -22.88 -7.82
CA GLU A 280 -10.48 -23.86 -8.91
C GLU A 280 -11.93 -24.25 -9.25
N ARG A 281 -12.76 -24.55 -8.25
CA ARG A 281 -14.17 -24.89 -8.51
C ARG A 281 -14.95 -23.71 -9.08
N PHE A 282 -14.66 -22.49 -8.62
CA PHE A 282 -15.36 -21.29 -9.06
C PHE A 282 -15.03 -20.98 -10.52
N LEU A 283 -13.75 -20.99 -10.91
CA LEU A 283 -13.35 -20.70 -12.29
C LEU A 283 -13.71 -21.80 -13.30
N ARG A 284 -13.84 -23.05 -12.85
CA ARG A 284 -14.37 -24.13 -13.71
C ARG A 284 -15.83 -23.90 -14.08
N GLU A 285 -16.62 -23.37 -13.15
CA GLU A 285 -18.06 -23.19 -13.31
C GLU A 285 -18.42 -21.82 -13.88
N LEU A 286 -17.66 -20.79 -13.50
CA LEU A 286 -17.83 -19.40 -13.90
C LEU A 286 -16.49 -18.89 -14.45
N PRO A 287 -16.10 -19.28 -15.68
CA PRO A 287 -14.79 -18.93 -16.24
C PRO A 287 -14.65 -17.47 -16.64
N THR A 288 -15.75 -16.75 -16.88
CA THR A 288 -15.72 -15.36 -17.37
C THR A 288 -16.54 -14.39 -16.49
N VAL A 289 -16.36 -13.09 -16.75
CA VAL A 289 -17.18 -12.01 -16.16
C VAL A 289 -18.67 -12.23 -16.50
N LYS A 290 -18.96 -12.61 -17.75
CA LYS A 290 -20.33 -12.87 -18.21
C LYS A 290 -20.99 -13.99 -17.42
N ASP A 291 -20.30 -15.13 -17.25
CA ASP A 291 -20.83 -16.27 -16.50
C ASP A 291 -21.17 -15.87 -15.06
N LEU A 292 -20.31 -15.07 -14.41
CA LEU A 292 -20.56 -14.56 -13.07
C LEU A 292 -21.75 -13.59 -13.01
N ALA A 293 -21.90 -12.71 -14.01
CA ALA A 293 -23.00 -11.75 -14.08
C ALA A 293 -24.36 -12.47 -14.23
N GLU A 294 -24.39 -13.54 -15.03
CA GLU A 294 -25.58 -14.33 -15.38
C GLU A 294 -25.91 -15.44 -14.38
N ALA A 295 -24.97 -15.83 -13.49
CA ALA A 295 -25.17 -16.91 -12.54
C ALA A 295 -26.40 -16.70 -11.62
N GLU A 296 -27.18 -17.78 -11.42
CA GLU A 296 -28.28 -17.77 -10.44
C GLU A 296 -27.76 -17.62 -9.00
N GLU A 297 -28.50 -16.91 -8.14
CA GLU A 297 -28.05 -16.61 -6.77
C GLU A 297 -27.76 -17.88 -5.95
N ASP A 298 -28.64 -18.88 -6.01
CA ASP A 298 -28.47 -20.11 -5.23
C ASP A 298 -27.24 -20.90 -5.70
N ARG A 299 -26.97 -20.95 -7.02
CA ARG A 299 -25.74 -21.55 -7.57
C ARG A 299 -24.50 -20.79 -7.11
N LEU A 300 -24.53 -19.46 -7.15
CA LEU A 300 -23.43 -18.62 -6.71
C LEU A 300 -23.13 -18.79 -5.21
N MET A 301 -24.17 -18.79 -4.37
CA MET A 301 -24.04 -19.04 -2.94
C MET A 301 -23.48 -20.44 -2.67
N LYS A 302 -23.87 -21.43 -3.49
CA LYS A 302 -23.34 -22.80 -3.38
C LYS A 302 -21.85 -22.87 -3.71
N LEU A 303 -21.40 -22.21 -4.78
CA LEU A 303 -19.99 -22.11 -5.12
C LEU A 303 -19.17 -21.37 -4.05
N TRP A 304 -19.79 -20.52 -3.23
CA TRP A 304 -19.16 -19.80 -2.12
C TRP A 304 -19.34 -20.46 -0.74
N GLU A 305 -20.16 -21.51 -0.65
CA GLU A 305 -20.52 -22.17 0.61
C GLU A 305 -19.26 -22.65 1.34
N GLY A 306 -19.03 -22.12 2.54
CA GLY A 306 -17.89 -22.43 3.40
C GLY A 306 -16.81 -21.35 3.49
N LEU A 307 -16.70 -20.42 2.52
CA LEU A 307 -15.73 -19.30 2.59
C LEU A 307 -16.13 -18.22 3.60
N GLY A 308 -17.41 -18.13 3.93
CA GLY A 308 -17.94 -17.07 4.78
C GLY A 308 -17.95 -15.70 4.11
N TYR A 309 -18.51 -14.73 4.83
CA TYR A 309 -18.67 -13.34 4.40
C TYR A 309 -19.29 -13.20 2.99
N TYR A 310 -20.47 -13.80 2.81
CA TYR A 310 -21.19 -13.97 1.55
C TYR A 310 -21.58 -12.68 0.82
N ASN A 311 -21.55 -11.53 1.48
CA ASN A 311 -21.73 -10.25 0.79
C ASN A 311 -20.61 -9.98 -0.23
N ARG A 312 -19.42 -10.59 -0.06
CA ARG A 312 -18.34 -10.53 -1.03
C ARG A 312 -18.80 -11.02 -2.40
N VAL A 313 -19.31 -12.25 -2.49
CA VAL A 313 -19.71 -12.83 -3.78
C VAL A 313 -20.93 -12.13 -4.38
N ARG A 314 -21.85 -11.61 -3.56
CA ARG A 314 -22.95 -10.77 -4.04
C ARG A 314 -22.45 -9.47 -4.68
N ASN A 315 -21.52 -8.79 -4.02
CA ASN A 315 -20.93 -7.58 -4.57
C ASN A 315 -20.11 -7.88 -5.83
N MET A 316 -19.42 -9.03 -5.87
CA MET A 316 -18.73 -9.48 -7.08
C MET A 316 -19.71 -9.64 -8.24
N GLN A 317 -20.85 -10.31 -8.04
CA GLN A 317 -21.84 -10.43 -9.11
C GLN A 317 -22.40 -9.07 -9.56
N LYS A 318 -22.66 -8.14 -8.63
CA LYS A 318 -23.07 -6.78 -8.97
C LYS A 318 -22.02 -6.06 -9.81
N ALA A 319 -20.75 -6.14 -9.42
CA ALA A 319 -19.65 -5.58 -10.19
C ALA A 319 -19.48 -6.27 -11.55
N ALA A 320 -19.71 -7.59 -11.65
CA ALA A 320 -19.68 -8.29 -12.93
C ALA A 320 -20.77 -7.76 -13.87
N ARG A 321 -21.99 -7.54 -13.37
CA ARG A 321 -23.07 -6.89 -14.13
C ARG A 321 -22.71 -5.46 -14.53
N GLN A 322 -22.13 -4.70 -13.62
CA GLN A 322 -21.62 -3.36 -13.90
C GLN A 322 -20.57 -3.37 -15.02
N ILE A 323 -19.64 -4.33 -15.02
CA ILE A 323 -18.65 -4.51 -16.10
C ILE A 323 -19.35 -4.81 -17.44
N MET A 324 -20.37 -5.67 -17.44
CA MET A 324 -21.14 -5.98 -18.65
C MET A 324 -21.86 -4.74 -19.20
N GLU A 325 -22.47 -3.94 -18.32
CA GLU A 325 -23.31 -2.79 -18.69
C GLU A 325 -22.49 -1.54 -19.07
N GLU A 326 -21.48 -1.20 -18.27
CA GLU A 326 -20.73 0.07 -18.39
C GLU A 326 -19.44 -0.08 -19.22
N TYR A 327 -18.87 -1.29 -19.27
CA TYR A 327 -17.56 -1.55 -19.87
C TYR A 327 -17.60 -2.63 -20.96
N GLY A 328 -18.79 -2.99 -21.47
CA GLY A 328 -18.95 -3.93 -22.58
C GLY A 328 -18.49 -5.37 -22.29
N GLY A 329 -18.39 -5.75 -21.01
CA GLY A 329 -17.90 -7.05 -20.59
C GLY A 329 -16.38 -7.14 -20.41
N GLU A 330 -15.66 -6.06 -20.70
CA GLU A 330 -14.21 -5.97 -20.48
C GLU A 330 -13.90 -5.29 -19.15
N PHE A 331 -12.94 -5.84 -18.41
CA PHE A 331 -12.55 -5.28 -17.13
C PHE A 331 -11.87 -3.92 -17.35
N PRO A 332 -12.22 -2.85 -16.61
CA PRO A 332 -11.55 -1.56 -16.76
C PRO A 332 -10.04 -1.67 -16.50
N ASP A 333 -9.25 -0.99 -17.31
CA ASP A 333 -7.78 -1.02 -17.31
C ASP A 333 -7.14 0.20 -16.64
N THR A 334 -7.95 1.04 -15.99
CA THR A 334 -7.50 2.18 -15.19
C THR A 334 -7.79 1.96 -13.71
N TYR A 335 -6.94 2.46 -12.82
CA TYR A 335 -7.15 2.34 -11.37
C TYR A 335 -8.50 2.90 -10.92
N GLU A 336 -8.89 4.09 -11.41
CA GLU A 336 -10.17 4.70 -11.03
C GLU A 336 -11.37 3.93 -11.60
N GLY A 337 -11.26 3.38 -12.83
CA GLY A 337 -12.28 2.50 -13.40
C GLY A 337 -12.42 1.18 -12.62
N ILE A 338 -11.33 0.58 -12.17
CA ILE A 338 -11.38 -0.63 -11.32
C ILE A 338 -12.01 -0.29 -9.96
N ARG A 339 -11.62 0.83 -9.36
CA ARG A 339 -12.07 1.26 -8.03
C ARG A 339 -13.53 1.69 -8.01
N SER A 340 -14.10 2.14 -9.13
CA SER A 340 -15.53 2.49 -9.22
C SER A 340 -16.46 1.28 -9.14
N LEU A 341 -15.94 0.07 -9.36
CA LEU A 341 -16.73 -1.16 -9.35
C LEU A 341 -17.25 -1.51 -7.95
N THR A 342 -18.49 -1.99 -7.90
CA THR A 342 -19.17 -2.34 -6.65
C THR A 342 -18.37 -3.32 -5.78
N GLY A 343 -18.03 -2.90 -4.56
CA GLY A 343 -17.32 -3.75 -3.59
C GLY A 343 -15.81 -3.83 -3.79
N ILE A 344 -15.23 -3.06 -4.71
CA ILE A 344 -13.79 -2.92 -4.90
C ILE A 344 -13.30 -1.68 -4.13
N GLY A 345 -12.39 -1.89 -3.17
CA GLY A 345 -11.71 -0.82 -2.43
C GLY A 345 -10.29 -0.53 -2.97
N SER A 346 -9.57 0.40 -2.32
CA SER A 346 -8.18 0.77 -2.72
C SER A 346 -7.26 -0.44 -2.87
N TYR A 347 -7.27 -1.34 -1.88
CA TYR A 347 -6.49 -2.59 -1.91
C TYR A 347 -6.76 -3.41 -3.18
N THR A 348 -8.03 -3.76 -3.44
CA THR A 348 -8.36 -4.64 -4.56
C THR A 348 -8.13 -3.94 -5.89
N ALA A 349 -8.37 -2.63 -5.98
CA ALA A 349 -8.05 -1.86 -7.18
C ALA A 349 -6.54 -1.81 -7.45
N GLY A 350 -5.72 -1.61 -6.42
CA GLY A 350 -4.26 -1.66 -6.53
C GLY A 350 -3.76 -3.06 -6.90
N ALA A 351 -4.34 -4.11 -6.32
CA ALA A 351 -3.99 -5.50 -6.63
C ALA A 351 -4.34 -5.86 -8.07
N VAL A 352 -5.59 -5.66 -8.51
CA VAL A 352 -5.99 -5.94 -9.91
C VAL A 352 -5.20 -5.07 -10.88
N GLY A 353 -5.10 -3.76 -10.62
CA GLY A 353 -4.36 -2.81 -11.46
C GLY A 353 -2.89 -3.18 -11.63
N SER A 354 -2.19 -3.46 -10.53
CA SER A 354 -0.77 -3.80 -10.62
C SER A 354 -0.52 -5.21 -11.13
N PHE A 355 -1.33 -6.20 -10.75
CA PHE A 355 -1.04 -7.60 -11.07
C PHE A 355 -1.43 -7.97 -12.50
N ALA A 356 -2.56 -7.43 -13.00
CA ALA A 356 -3.07 -7.75 -14.33
C ALA A 356 -2.69 -6.71 -15.39
N PHE A 357 -2.60 -5.43 -15.02
CA PHE A 357 -2.42 -4.32 -15.97
C PHE A 357 -1.09 -3.59 -15.82
N GLY A 358 -0.26 -3.94 -14.84
CA GLY A 358 1.02 -3.25 -14.61
C GLY A 358 0.86 -1.80 -14.16
N ILE A 359 -0.29 -1.42 -13.58
CA ILE A 359 -0.53 -0.06 -13.10
C ILE A 359 0.25 0.14 -11.79
N PRO A 360 1.11 1.18 -11.67
CA PRO A 360 1.90 1.43 -10.46
C PRO A 360 1.04 2.05 -9.35
N LYS A 361 0.12 1.26 -8.79
CA LYS A 361 -0.75 1.63 -7.68
C LYS A 361 -0.60 0.66 -6.51
N PRO A 362 -0.66 1.14 -5.26
CA PRO A 362 -0.32 0.34 -4.08
C PRO A 362 -1.42 -0.68 -3.74
N ALA A 363 -1.02 -1.90 -3.36
CA ALA A 363 -1.93 -2.94 -2.86
C ALA A 363 -1.70 -3.20 -1.36
N VAL A 364 -2.28 -2.37 -0.49
CA VAL A 364 -1.98 -2.37 0.95
C VAL A 364 -2.98 -3.20 1.77
N ASP A 365 -2.57 -4.40 2.19
CA ASP A 365 -3.31 -5.25 3.11
C ASP A 365 -2.72 -5.26 4.54
N GLY A 366 -3.24 -6.13 5.41
CA GLY A 366 -2.71 -6.29 6.77
C GLY A 366 -1.29 -6.87 6.84
N ASN A 367 -0.80 -7.52 5.78
CA ASN A 367 0.59 -7.96 5.66
C ASN A 367 1.50 -6.79 5.33
N VAL A 368 1.14 -6.00 4.32
CA VAL A 368 1.89 -4.79 3.92
C VAL A 368 1.95 -3.78 5.05
N LEU A 369 0.84 -3.49 5.75
CA LEU A 369 0.84 -2.57 6.89
C LEU A 369 1.83 -2.99 7.99
N ARG A 370 1.94 -4.30 8.25
CA ARG A 370 2.88 -4.85 9.24
C ARG A 370 4.33 -4.73 8.77
N VAL A 371 4.61 -5.09 7.51
CA VAL A 371 5.94 -4.94 6.91
C VAL A 371 6.39 -3.49 6.96
N ALA A 372 5.53 -2.57 6.52
CA ALA A 372 5.78 -1.14 6.52
C ALA A 372 6.04 -0.59 7.93
N ALA A 373 5.18 -0.93 8.90
CA ALA A 373 5.33 -0.50 10.30
C ALA A 373 6.67 -0.96 10.90
N ARG A 374 7.07 -2.23 10.67
CA ARG A 374 8.35 -2.77 11.16
C ARG A 374 9.56 -2.19 10.43
N LEU A 375 9.50 -2.10 9.10
CA LEU A 375 10.60 -1.55 8.28
C LEU A 375 10.95 -0.11 8.72
N MET A 376 9.93 0.69 9.01
CA MET A 376 10.08 2.09 9.42
C MET A 376 10.13 2.32 10.94
N ALA A 377 9.94 1.28 11.76
CA ALA A 377 9.80 1.38 13.22
C ALA A 377 8.72 2.39 13.68
N ARG A 378 7.52 2.31 13.10
CA ARG A 378 6.39 3.18 13.45
C ARG A 378 5.37 2.46 14.33
N ASP A 379 4.99 3.09 15.42
CA ASP A 379 4.04 2.60 16.44
C ASP A 379 2.61 3.16 16.27
N ASP A 380 2.34 3.82 15.15
CA ASP A 380 0.98 4.25 14.81
C ASP A 380 0.01 3.06 14.74
N ASP A 381 -1.19 3.24 15.29
CA ASP A 381 -2.25 2.23 15.23
C ASP A 381 -2.73 2.01 13.79
N ILE A 382 -2.40 0.85 13.21
CA ILE A 382 -2.73 0.51 11.82
C ILE A 382 -4.23 0.32 11.56
N MET A 383 -5.06 0.36 12.62
CA MET A 383 -6.52 0.34 12.51
C MET A 383 -7.09 1.72 12.15
N LYS A 384 -6.32 2.80 12.25
CA LYS A 384 -6.75 4.15 11.87
C LYS A 384 -6.65 4.34 10.35
N ALA A 385 -7.71 4.86 9.73
CA ALA A 385 -7.77 5.05 8.28
C ALA A 385 -6.64 5.95 7.74
N GLY A 386 -6.28 7.02 8.47
CA GLY A 386 -5.19 7.92 8.07
C GLY A 386 -3.82 7.24 8.00
N VAL A 387 -3.58 6.20 8.81
CA VAL A 387 -2.31 5.45 8.79
C VAL A 387 -2.21 4.62 7.51
N ARG A 388 -3.31 3.98 7.09
CA ARG A 388 -3.35 3.24 5.82
C ARG A 388 -3.13 4.17 4.64
N ALA A 389 -3.87 5.27 4.57
CA ALA A 389 -3.76 6.24 3.46
C ALA A 389 -2.33 6.78 3.31
N ARG A 390 -1.67 7.09 4.43
CA ARG A 390 -0.27 7.52 4.42
C ARG A 390 0.67 6.41 3.92
N ILE A 391 0.49 5.16 4.34
CA ILE A 391 1.30 4.04 3.85
C ILE A 391 1.05 3.78 2.36
N GLU A 392 -0.19 3.91 1.89
CA GLU A 392 -0.53 3.84 0.47
C GLU A 392 0.24 4.90 -0.34
N GLU A 393 0.24 6.16 0.13
CA GLU A 393 1.00 7.26 -0.50
C GLU A 393 2.51 7.00 -0.53
N GLU A 394 3.09 6.58 0.59
CA GLU A 394 4.53 6.30 0.68
C GLU A 394 4.98 5.12 -0.19
N ILE A 395 4.12 4.11 -0.34
CA ILE A 395 4.36 2.99 -1.25
C ILE A 395 4.25 3.46 -2.69
N GLU A 396 3.22 4.24 -3.03
CA GLU A 396 3.00 4.78 -4.37
C GLU A 396 4.22 5.59 -4.88
N GLU A 397 4.89 6.34 -4.01
CA GLU A 397 6.13 7.08 -4.35
C GLU A 397 7.29 6.19 -4.82
N VAL A 398 7.30 4.91 -4.42
CA VAL A 398 8.46 4.02 -4.64
C VAL A 398 8.18 2.84 -5.57
N ILE A 399 6.93 2.63 -5.99
CA ILE A 399 6.59 1.51 -6.89
C ILE A 399 7.43 1.60 -8.17
N PRO A 400 8.18 0.55 -8.52
CA PRO A 400 8.93 0.52 -9.77
C PRO A 400 7.96 0.44 -10.95
N ALA A 401 8.12 1.33 -11.94
CA ALA A 401 7.26 1.38 -13.12
C ALA A 401 7.34 0.10 -13.98
N ASP A 402 8.48 -0.58 -13.95
CA ASP A 402 8.77 -1.80 -14.70
C ASP A 402 8.44 -3.10 -13.95
N ALA A 403 8.13 -3.03 -12.65
CA ALA A 403 7.86 -4.20 -11.82
C ALA A 403 6.78 -3.97 -10.72
N PRO A 404 5.65 -3.29 -11.01
CA PRO A 404 4.68 -2.94 -9.97
C PRO A 404 4.01 -4.19 -9.36
N SER A 405 3.72 -5.20 -10.18
CA SER A 405 3.18 -6.49 -9.74
C SER A 405 4.12 -7.20 -8.76
N ASP A 406 5.37 -7.37 -9.15
CA ASP A 406 6.39 -8.05 -8.33
C ASP A 406 6.63 -7.32 -7.00
N PHE A 407 6.62 -6.00 -7.01
CA PHE A 407 6.84 -5.21 -5.80
C PHE A 407 5.66 -5.33 -4.82
N ASN A 408 4.43 -5.11 -5.28
CA ASN A 408 3.24 -5.22 -4.43
C ASN A 408 3.05 -6.65 -3.91
N GLN A 409 3.16 -7.65 -4.79
CA GLN A 409 3.08 -9.05 -4.37
C GLN A 409 4.24 -9.42 -3.45
N GLY A 410 5.44 -8.87 -3.68
CA GLY A 410 6.60 -9.03 -2.81
C GLY A 410 6.34 -8.56 -1.39
N LEU A 411 5.73 -7.38 -1.20
CA LEU A 411 5.37 -6.87 0.12
C LEU A 411 4.35 -7.78 0.84
N ILE A 412 3.33 -8.23 0.10
CA ILE A 412 2.30 -9.14 0.63
C ILE A 412 2.91 -10.50 1.00
N GLU A 413 3.71 -11.09 0.11
CA GLU A 413 4.35 -12.39 0.28
C GLU A 413 5.35 -12.37 1.44
N LEU A 414 6.18 -11.31 1.54
CA LEU A 414 7.12 -11.12 2.63
C LEU A 414 6.39 -11.09 3.97
N GLY A 415 5.29 -10.34 4.07
CA GLY A 415 4.46 -10.33 5.27
C GLY A 415 3.83 -11.69 5.56
N ALA A 416 3.42 -12.42 4.52
CA ALA A 416 2.76 -13.71 4.67
C ALA A 416 3.70 -14.83 5.21
N ILE A 417 4.96 -14.89 4.77
CA ILE A 417 5.82 -16.06 5.01
C ILE A 417 7.09 -15.79 5.82
N VAL A 418 7.54 -14.53 5.90
CA VAL A 418 8.78 -14.15 6.61
C VAL A 418 8.47 -13.23 7.78
N CYS A 419 7.90 -12.06 7.49
CA CYS A 419 7.54 -11.03 8.46
C CYS A 419 6.15 -11.33 9.06
N VAL A 420 6.02 -12.50 9.69
CA VAL A 420 4.74 -13.06 10.16
C VAL A 420 4.19 -12.33 11.41
N PRO A 421 2.87 -12.35 11.65
CA PRO A 421 2.26 -11.84 12.88
C PRO A 421 2.28 -12.88 14.01
N ASN A 422 2.02 -12.46 15.25
CA ASN A 422 1.77 -13.35 16.41
C ASN A 422 2.88 -14.38 16.67
N GLY A 423 4.14 -13.99 16.52
CA GLY A 423 5.30 -14.83 16.74
C GLY A 423 6.58 -14.09 16.33
N GLU A 424 7.72 -14.74 16.50
CA GLU A 424 9.00 -14.21 16.04
C GLU A 424 9.04 -14.18 14.51
N PRO A 425 9.23 -13.01 13.87
CA PRO A 425 9.44 -12.94 12.44
C PRO A 425 10.76 -13.63 12.07
N LYS A 426 10.82 -14.22 10.87
CA LYS A 426 12.01 -14.89 10.34
C LYS A 426 13.04 -13.88 9.84
N CYS A 427 13.51 -13.00 10.73
CA CYS A 427 14.37 -11.88 10.39
C CYS A 427 15.66 -12.34 9.69
N THR A 428 16.22 -13.49 10.05
CA THR A 428 17.41 -14.08 9.42
C THR A 428 17.23 -14.39 7.93
N GLU A 429 16.02 -14.76 7.51
CA GLU A 429 15.66 -15.06 6.12
C GLU A 429 15.16 -13.81 5.36
N CYS A 430 15.02 -12.67 6.04
CA CYS A 430 14.39 -11.49 5.46
C CYS A 430 15.35 -10.73 4.53
N PRO A 431 14.95 -10.47 3.26
CA PRO A 431 15.77 -9.70 2.31
C PRO A 431 15.93 -8.23 2.72
N LEU A 432 15.07 -7.73 3.60
CA LEU A 432 15.07 -6.35 4.09
C LEU A 432 15.71 -6.19 5.47
N SER A 433 16.33 -7.25 5.98
CA SER A 433 16.91 -7.30 7.33
C SER A 433 17.87 -6.15 7.65
N GLY A 434 18.78 -5.82 6.74
CA GLY A 434 19.75 -4.72 6.90
C GLY A 434 19.12 -3.32 6.88
N LEU A 435 17.91 -3.20 6.31
CA LEU A 435 17.17 -1.95 6.19
C LEU A 435 16.16 -1.75 7.34
N CYS A 436 15.66 -2.84 7.92
CA CYS A 436 14.59 -2.83 8.92
C CYS A 436 14.97 -2.10 10.22
N LYS A 437 14.33 -0.95 10.48
CA LYS A 437 14.53 -0.19 11.71
C LYS A 437 14.05 -0.93 12.95
N ALA A 438 12.90 -1.60 12.89
CA ALA A 438 12.41 -2.35 14.05
C ALA A 438 13.40 -3.45 14.45
N ARG A 439 14.08 -4.09 13.48
CA ARG A 439 15.13 -5.07 13.76
C ARG A 439 16.36 -4.48 14.41
N LYS A 440 16.80 -3.30 13.94
CA LYS A 440 17.92 -2.58 14.56
C LYS A 440 17.61 -2.20 16.02
N LEU A 441 16.34 -1.95 16.33
CA LEU A 441 15.85 -1.58 17.66
C LEU A 441 15.38 -2.76 18.52
N GLY A 442 15.18 -3.95 17.95
CA GLY A 442 14.66 -5.13 18.66
C GLY A 442 13.17 -5.06 19.03
N ILE A 443 12.35 -4.32 18.26
CA ILE A 443 10.93 -4.07 18.55
C ILE A 443 9.97 -4.73 17.54
N GLU A 444 10.42 -5.71 16.75
CA GLU A 444 9.60 -6.30 15.69
C GLU A 444 8.36 -7.02 16.22
N THR A 445 8.44 -7.60 17.41
CA THR A 445 7.34 -8.31 18.08
C THR A 445 6.30 -7.37 18.68
N GLU A 446 6.67 -6.10 18.93
CA GLU A 446 5.78 -5.04 19.43
C GLU A 446 4.97 -4.40 18.28
N LEU A 447 5.45 -4.55 17.04
CA LEU A 447 4.85 -3.95 15.85
C LEU A 447 4.12 -4.99 14.97
N PRO A 448 2.99 -4.62 14.33
CA PRO A 448 2.38 -3.30 14.33
C PRO A 448 1.45 -3.09 15.54
N VAL A 449 1.32 -1.84 16.00
CA VAL A 449 0.33 -1.48 17.01
C VAL A 449 -1.08 -1.60 16.43
N ARG A 450 -1.98 -2.23 17.21
CA ARG A 450 -3.39 -2.45 16.85
C ARG A 450 -4.28 -2.18 18.05
N SER A 451 -5.27 -1.30 17.89
CA SER A 451 -6.33 -1.17 18.89
C SER A 451 -7.10 -2.48 19.10
N LYS A 452 -7.45 -2.78 20.36
CA LYS A 452 -8.26 -3.96 20.69
C LYS A 452 -9.62 -3.90 19.99
N ALA A 453 -9.98 -5.00 19.33
CA ALA A 453 -11.32 -5.15 18.77
C ALA A 453 -12.38 -5.10 19.89
N LYS A 454 -13.57 -4.59 19.57
CA LYS A 454 -14.72 -4.65 20.47
C LYS A 454 -15.04 -6.11 20.81
N ALA A 455 -15.47 -6.35 22.05
CA ALA A 455 -15.95 -7.67 22.46
C ALA A 455 -17.14 -8.09 21.58
N ARG A 456 -17.19 -9.39 21.23
CA ARG A 456 -18.28 -9.96 20.43
C ARG A 456 -19.56 -9.99 21.28
N ARG A 457 -20.71 -9.75 20.64
CA ARG A 457 -22.01 -9.99 21.27
C ARG A 457 -22.27 -11.49 21.34
N ILE A 458 -22.59 -12.02 22.51
CA ILE A 458 -23.01 -13.41 22.68
C ILE A 458 -24.52 -13.50 22.42
N GLU A 459 -24.93 -14.40 21.52
CA GLU A 459 -26.32 -14.75 21.26
C GLU A 459 -26.56 -16.21 21.60
N LYS A 460 -27.54 -16.47 22.47
CA LYS A 460 -28.00 -17.82 22.76
C LYS A 460 -29.03 -18.23 21.72
N ARG A 461 -28.91 -19.45 21.21
CA ARG A 461 -29.80 -20.00 20.17
C ARG A 461 -30.21 -21.42 20.51
N THR A 462 -31.44 -21.79 20.19
CA THR A 462 -31.92 -23.17 20.20
C THR A 462 -32.20 -23.61 18.77
N VAL A 463 -31.43 -24.56 18.28
CA VAL A 463 -31.53 -25.12 16.91
C VAL A 463 -32.46 -26.31 16.92
N LEU A 464 -33.38 -26.35 15.96
CA LEU A 464 -34.40 -27.39 15.81
C LEU A 464 -34.11 -28.19 14.53
N ILE A 465 -33.90 -29.48 14.67
CA ILE A 465 -33.71 -30.43 13.57
C ILE A 465 -35.04 -31.18 13.43
N LEU A 466 -35.97 -30.59 12.69
CA LEU A 466 -37.33 -31.10 12.51
C LEU A 466 -37.35 -32.12 11.35
N LEU A 467 -37.75 -33.35 11.63
CA LEU A 467 -37.68 -34.50 10.73
C LEU A 467 -39.06 -35.16 10.55
N ASP A 468 -39.36 -35.55 9.32
CA ASP A 468 -40.48 -36.44 8.96
C ASP A 468 -39.97 -37.39 7.86
N GLY A 469 -39.81 -38.66 8.20
CA GLY A 469 -39.10 -39.64 7.37
C GLY A 469 -37.71 -39.12 6.94
N ASP A 470 -37.50 -39.06 5.62
CA ASP A 470 -36.26 -38.58 4.97
C ASP A 470 -36.26 -37.08 4.66
N THR A 471 -37.27 -36.35 5.12
CA THR A 471 -37.44 -34.93 4.91
C THR A 471 -36.98 -34.14 6.15
N LEU A 472 -36.32 -33.00 5.91
CA LEU A 472 -35.86 -32.06 6.93
C LEU A 472 -36.45 -30.68 6.67
N ALA A 473 -36.88 -29.99 7.73
CA ALA A 473 -37.24 -28.58 7.63
C ALA A 473 -35.99 -27.69 7.59
N ILE A 474 -35.93 -26.81 6.59
CA ILE A 474 -34.96 -25.72 6.51
C ILE A 474 -35.69 -24.40 6.30
N LYS A 475 -35.02 -23.27 6.52
CA LYS A 475 -35.59 -21.94 6.28
C LYS A 475 -34.63 -21.07 5.50
N LYS A 476 -35.12 -20.29 4.54
CA LYS A 476 -34.31 -19.25 3.87
C LYS A 476 -34.27 -18.01 4.76
N ARG A 477 -33.07 -17.52 5.07
CA ARG A 477 -32.88 -16.31 5.87
C ARG A 477 -33.29 -15.08 5.06
N PRO A 478 -33.77 -14.01 5.72
CA PRO A 478 -34.09 -12.74 5.06
C PRO A 478 -32.93 -12.22 4.20
N PRO A 479 -33.20 -11.37 3.18
CA PRO A 479 -32.16 -10.83 2.28
C PRO A 479 -31.23 -9.81 2.95
N LYS A 480 -31.46 -9.47 4.21
CA LYS A 480 -30.63 -8.53 5.00
C LYS A 480 -30.26 -9.15 6.35
N GLY A 481 -29.11 -8.75 6.88
CA GLY A 481 -28.61 -9.18 8.19
C GLY A 481 -27.56 -10.29 8.13
N LEU A 482 -27.29 -10.91 9.28
CA LEU A 482 -26.30 -11.98 9.42
C LEU A 482 -26.71 -13.20 8.57
N LEU A 483 -25.78 -13.70 7.74
CA LEU A 483 -26.00 -14.86 6.86
C LEU A 483 -27.20 -14.67 5.90
N ALA A 484 -27.45 -13.43 5.46
CA ALA A 484 -28.56 -13.06 4.61
C ALA A 484 -28.70 -13.98 3.38
N GLY A 485 -29.94 -14.40 3.07
CA GLY A 485 -30.30 -15.21 1.91
C GLY A 485 -29.80 -16.66 1.90
N LEU A 486 -29.03 -17.10 2.90
CA LEU A 486 -28.65 -18.51 3.05
C LEU A 486 -29.77 -19.34 3.66
N TYR A 487 -29.68 -20.66 3.51
CA TYR A 487 -30.56 -21.59 4.19
C TYR A 487 -30.02 -21.92 5.58
N GLU A 488 -30.92 -22.18 6.51
CA GLU A 488 -30.57 -22.54 7.88
C GLU A 488 -31.48 -23.62 8.44
N LEU A 489 -31.02 -24.24 9.52
CA LEU A 489 -31.89 -25.02 10.39
C LEU A 489 -32.78 -24.04 11.18
N PRO A 490 -34.09 -24.32 11.32
CA PRO A 490 -34.97 -23.52 12.15
C PRO A 490 -34.36 -23.33 13.54
N ASN A 491 -34.29 -22.09 14.02
CA ASN A 491 -33.70 -21.78 15.31
C ASN A 491 -34.40 -20.61 15.99
N LEU A 492 -34.35 -20.62 17.32
CA LEU A 492 -35.01 -19.67 18.21
C LEU A 492 -33.98 -18.95 19.09
N GLU A 493 -34.31 -17.75 19.54
CA GLU A 493 -33.50 -17.02 20.49
C GLU A 493 -33.60 -17.64 21.89
N GLY A 494 -32.48 -17.68 22.61
CA GLY A 494 -32.39 -18.28 23.94
C GLY A 494 -32.00 -19.76 23.94
N HIS A 495 -31.80 -20.29 25.14
CA HIS A 495 -31.63 -21.73 25.39
C HIS A 495 -32.94 -22.25 25.95
N LEU A 496 -33.79 -22.77 25.07
CA LEU A 496 -35.07 -23.31 25.44
C LEU A 496 -34.91 -24.68 26.07
N ASP A 497 -35.78 -24.98 27.02
CA ASP A 497 -35.94 -26.31 27.55
C ASP A 497 -36.85 -27.18 26.68
N ARG A 498 -37.03 -28.45 27.07
CA ARG A 498 -37.83 -29.40 26.29
C ARG A 498 -39.31 -28.99 26.20
N LYS A 499 -39.89 -28.38 27.24
CA LYS A 499 -41.31 -28.00 27.27
C LYS A 499 -41.54 -26.82 26.33
N GLU A 500 -40.65 -25.84 26.36
CA GLU A 500 -40.72 -24.67 25.46
C GLU A 500 -40.58 -25.08 23.99
N VAL A 501 -39.69 -26.04 23.68
CA VAL A 501 -39.58 -26.61 22.33
C VAL A 501 -40.87 -27.30 21.88
N ILE A 502 -41.53 -28.07 22.76
CA ILE A 502 -42.82 -28.71 22.46
C ILE A 502 -43.89 -27.64 22.17
N GLN A 503 -43.97 -26.61 23.03
CA GLN A 503 -44.93 -25.51 22.86
C GLN A 503 -44.72 -24.78 21.53
N TYR A 504 -43.47 -24.54 21.15
CA TYR A 504 -43.17 -23.94 19.84
C TYR A 504 -43.58 -24.84 18.68
N CYS A 505 -43.27 -26.15 18.71
CA CYS A 505 -43.68 -27.07 17.64
C CYS A 505 -45.20 -27.06 17.47
N ASN A 506 -45.93 -27.15 18.58
CA ASN A 506 -47.39 -27.13 18.55
C ASN A 506 -47.94 -25.79 18.04
N SER A 507 -47.31 -24.65 18.37
CA SER A 507 -47.77 -23.33 17.93
C SER A 507 -47.59 -23.12 16.42
N ILE A 508 -46.65 -23.82 15.80
CA ILE A 508 -46.48 -23.85 14.35
C ILE A 508 -47.20 -25.03 13.68
N GLY A 509 -48.05 -25.75 14.41
CA GLY A 509 -48.87 -26.85 13.89
C GLY A 509 -48.14 -28.19 13.71
N LEU A 510 -46.91 -28.32 14.21
CA LEU A 510 -46.16 -29.58 14.19
C LEU A 510 -46.40 -30.37 15.48
N SER A 511 -46.78 -31.65 15.35
CA SER A 511 -46.95 -32.56 16.48
C SER A 511 -45.69 -33.39 16.71
N PRO A 512 -44.86 -33.09 17.75
CA PRO A 512 -43.62 -33.81 17.98
C PRO A 512 -43.88 -35.21 18.56
N LEU A 513 -43.44 -36.25 17.83
CA LEU A 513 -43.51 -37.67 18.21
C LEU A 513 -42.31 -38.07 19.09
N HIS A 514 -41.12 -37.54 18.78
CA HIS A 514 -39.90 -37.81 19.52
C HIS A 514 -39.05 -36.56 19.61
N ILE A 515 -38.51 -36.26 20.79
CA ILE A 515 -37.62 -35.12 21.02
C ILE A 515 -36.39 -35.60 21.77
N LYS A 516 -35.22 -35.36 21.17
CA LYS A 516 -33.92 -35.69 21.72
C LYS A 516 -33.04 -34.45 21.71
N LYS A 517 -32.52 -34.08 22.89
CA LYS A 517 -31.50 -33.03 22.97
C LYS A 517 -30.20 -33.56 22.33
N VAL A 518 -29.60 -32.75 21.47
CA VAL A 518 -28.34 -33.07 20.80
C VAL A 518 -27.21 -32.15 21.29
N GLN A 519 -26.00 -32.39 20.79
CA GLN A 519 -24.81 -31.67 21.25
C GLN A 519 -24.96 -30.14 21.11
N SER A 520 -24.48 -29.42 22.11
CA SER A 520 -24.36 -27.97 22.03
C SER A 520 -23.22 -27.59 21.09
N ALA A 521 -23.33 -26.45 20.42
CA ALA A 521 -22.33 -25.94 19.51
C ALA A 521 -22.04 -24.47 19.80
N LYS A 522 -20.79 -24.06 19.61
CA LYS A 522 -20.40 -22.65 19.63
C LYS A 522 -19.87 -22.28 18.26
N HIS A 523 -20.37 -21.19 17.70
CA HIS A 523 -19.88 -20.66 16.43
C HIS A 523 -19.50 -19.19 16.57
N ILE A 524 -18.33 -18.83 16.05
CA ILE A 524 -17.75 -17.49 16.22
C ILE A 524 -17.76 -16.75 14.88
N PHE A 525 -18.46 -15.62 14.85
CA PHE A 525 -18.36 -14.62 13.79
C PHE A 525 -17.42 -13.48 14.21
N SER A 526 -17.14 -12.53 13.30
CA SER A 526 -16.28 -11.39 13.60
C SER A 526 -16.85 -10.46 14.69
N HIS A 527 -18.18 -10.32 14.77
CA HIS A 527 -18.87 -9.37 15.66
C HIS A 527 -19.89 -10.04 16.62
N VAL A 528 -20.22 -11.30 16.40
CA VAL A 528 -21.21 -12.07 17.17
C VAL A 528 -20.66 -13.46 17.46
N GLU A 529 -21.08 -14.05 18.57
CA GLU A 529 -20.81 -15.44 18.94
C GLU A 529 -22.13 -16.16 19.23
N TRP A 530 -22.42 -17.23 18.50
CA TRP A 530 -23.60 -18.06 18.72
C TRP A 530 -23.28 -19.19 19.68
N HIS A 531 -24.06 -19.26 20.76
CA HIS A 531 -24.07 -20.36 21.72
C HIS A 531 -25.35 -21.16 21.48
N MET A 532 -25.20 -22.29 20.81
CA MET A 532 -26.33 -23.11 20.34
C MET A 532 -26.54 -24.33 21.23
N THR A 533 -27.80 -24.57 21.61
CA THR A 533 -28.30 -25.88 22.02
C THR A 533 -29.10 -26.48 20.86
N GLY A 534 -29.12 -27.81 20.70
CA GLY A 534 -29.85 -28.44 19.61
C GLY A 534 -30.89 -29.44 20.09
N TYR A 535 -31.98 -29.58 19.34
CA TYR A 535 -32.99 -30.63 19.51
C TYR A 535 -33.28 -31.32 18.18
N GLU A 536 -33.15 -32.64 18.15
CA GLU A 536 -33.69 -33.49 17.09
C GLU A 536 -35.15 -33.83 17.43
N ILE A 537 -36.04 -33.56 16.47
CA ILE A 537 -37.48 -33.62 16.68
C ILE A 537 -38.10 -34.36 15.50
N LYS A 538 -38.64 -35.55 15.75
CA LYS A 538 -39.47 -36.25 14.77
C LYS A 538 -40.90 -35.78 14.93
N VAL A 539 -41.54 -35.34 13.84
CA VAL A 539 -42.91 -34.84 13.84
C VAL A 539 -43.80 -35.70 12.96
N ASP A 540 -45.11 -35.63 13.19
CA ASP A 540 -46.11 -36.28 12.33
C ASP A 540 -46.56 -35.29 11.23
N GLY A 541 -46.14 -35.52 9.99
CA GLY A 541 -46.54 -34.74 8.82
C GLY A 541 -45.96 -33.32 8.77
N LEU A 542 -44.69 -33.17 8.42
CA LEU A 542 -43.98 -31.88 8.36
C LEU A 542 -44.71 -30.84 7.49
N GLU A 543 -45.18 -31.25 6.31
CA GLU A 543 -45.65 -30.33 5.27
C GLU A 543 -47.15 -30.00 5.39
N LYS A 544 -47.97 -30.92 5.93
CA LYS A 544 -49.43 -30.77 5.94
C LYS A 544 -49.93 -29.72 6.93
N ASN A 545 -49.22 -29.53 8.04
CA ASN A 545 -49.72 -28.80 9.20
C ASN A 545 -48.83 -27.62 9.62
N CYS A 546 -47.67 -27.41 8.99
CA CYS A 546 -46.74 -26.35 9.40
C CYS A 546 -47.22 -24.97 8.94
N SER A 547 -47.49 -24.06 9.88
CA SER A 547 -47.85 -22.66 9.59
C SER A 547 -46.65 -21.73 9.44
N ALA A 548 -45.45 -22.21 9.77
CA ALA A 548 -44.22 -21.43 9.65
C ALA A 548 -43.64 -21.53 8.23
N ASP A 549 -43.10 -20.42 7.73
CA ASP A 549 -42.38 -20.36 6.45
C ASP A 549 -41.08 -21.18 6.52
N MET A 550 -41.19 -22.45 6.12
CA MET A 550 -40.14 -23.46 6.07
C MET A 550 -40.25 -24.26 4.78
N LEU A 551 -39.11 -24.74 4.30
CA LEU A 551 -39.02 -25.67 3.18
C LEU A 551 -38.75 -27.06 3.72
N PHE A 552 -39.48 -28.04 3.20
CA PHE A 552 -39.34 -29.44 3.57
C PHE A 552 -38.60 -30.14 2.44
N VAL A 553 -37.34 -30.47 2.69
CA VAL A 553 -36.43 -30.96 1.65
C VAL A 553 -35.94 -32.35 1.99
N ARG A 554 -35.80 -33.20 0.98
CA ARG A 554 -35.15 -34.50 1.15
C ARG A 554 -33.70 -34.28 1.56
N ARG A 555 -33.22 -35.08 2.52
CA ARG A 555 -31.86 -34.94 3.06
C ARG A 555 -30.76 -35.02 2.00
N GLU A 556 -30.97 -35.82 0.96
CA GLU A 556 -30.05 -35.97 -0.18
C GLU A 556 -29.91 -34.68 -1.00
N GLU A 557 -30.93 -33.83 -1.07
CA GLU A 557 -30.91 -32.61 -1.88
C GLU A 557 -30.21 -31.44 -1.17
N ILE A 558 -30.05 -31.52 0.15
CA ILE A 558 -29.42 -30.47 0.97
C ILE A 558 -27.98 -30.22 0.55
N GLU A 559 -27.23 -31.28 0.29
CA GLU A 559 -25.82 -31.17 -0.04
C GLU A 559 -25.57 -30.56 -1.41
N ASP A 560 -26.53 -30.61 -2.31
CA ASP A 560 -26.35 -30.17 -3.70
C ASP A 560 -27.00 -28.81 -3.95
N LYS A 561 -28.18 -28.54 -3.38
CA LYS A 561 -29.00 -27.38 -3.73
C LYS A 561 -29.01 -26.26 -2.70
N TYR A 562 -28.92 -26.58 -1.41
CA TYR A 562 -29.21 -25.62 -0.34
C TYR A 562 -27.93 -25.23 0.41
N PRO A 563 -27.39 -24.01 0.21
CA PRO A 563 -26.20 -23.56 0.94
C PRO A 563 -26.53 -23.30 2.42
N ILE A 564 -26.02 -24.17 3.29
CA ILE A 564 -26.15 -24.07 4.75
C ILE A 564 -24.81 -23.61 5.34
N PRO A 565 -24.77 -22.54 6.13
CA PRO A 565 -23.53 -22.00 6.64
C PRO A 565 -22.90 -22.95 7.68
N SER A 566 -21.57 -22.89 7.77
CA SER A 566 -20.77 -23.66 8.73
C SER A 566 -21.14 -23.42 10.21
N ALA A 567 -21.94 -22.39 10.49
CA ALA A 567 -22.60 -22.19 11.77
C ALA A 567 -23.39 -23.43 12.24
N PHE A 568 -23.94 -24.21 11.32
CA PHE A 568 -24.74 -25.41 11.63
C PHE A 568 -23.99 -26.73 11.34
N GLU A 569 -22.68 -26.70 11.06
CA GLU A 569 -21.91 -27.87 10.63
C GLU A 569 -22.02 -29.04 11.63
N VAL A 570 -21.98 -28.72 12.93
CA VAL A 570 -22.11 -29.66 14.05
C VAL A 570 -23.44 -30.45 14.01
N TYR A 571 -24.49 -29.83 13.45
CA TYR A 571 -25.81 -30.43 13.31
C TYR A 571 -26.00 -31.14 11.96
N ARG A 572 -25.27 -30.73 10.91
CA ARG A 572 -25.32 -31.39 9.58
C ARG A 572 -25.01 -32.88 9.65
N LEU A 573 -24.14 -33.30 10.57
CA LEU A 573 -23.80 -34.70 10.78
C LEU A 573 -25.01 -35.58 11.18
N LEU A 574 -26.09 -35.00 11.70
CA LEU A 574 -27.26 -35.74 12.18
C LEU A 574 -28.27 -36.06 11.08
N PHE A 575 -28.18 -35.36 9.95
CA PHE A 575 -29.11 -35.52 8.83
C PHE A 575 -28.41 -35.68 7.48
N ARG A 576 -27.08 -35.82 7.47
CA ARG A 576 -26.36 -36.30 6.29
C ARG A 576 -26.80 -37.73 5.96
N PRO A 577 -27.19 -38.04 4.72
CA PRO A 577 -27.39 -39.43 4.31
C PRO A 577 -26.08 -40.20 4.53
N CYS A 578 -26.19 -41.40 5.12
CA CYS A 578 -25.04 -42.26 5.40
C CYS A 578 -24.45 -42.75 4.06
N ARG A 579 -23.47 -42.02 3.51
CA ARG A 579 -22.59 -42.56 2.47
C ARG A 579 -21.46 -43.29 3.18
N ALA A 580 -21.44 -44.61 3.16
CA ALA A 580 -20.31 -45.40 3.65
C ALA A 580 -19.85 -46.45 2.61
N PRO A 581 -18.56 -46.88 2.61
CA PRO A 581 -17.47 -46.51 3.53
C PRO A 581 -16.12 -46.16 2.86
N ARG A 582 -15.24 -45.46 3.59
CA ARG A 582 -13.78 -45.71 3.60
C ARG A 582 -13.41 -45.85 5.09
N CYS A 583 -13.10 -47.04 5.64
CA CYS A 583 -11.77 -47.71 5.65
C CYS A 583 -10.63 -46.69 5.84
N THR A 584 -9.79 -46.69 6.87
CA THR A 584 -9.36 -47.66 7.89
C THR A 584 -8.68 -46.88 9.04
N ALA A 585 -8.66 -47.49 10.23
CA ALA A 585 -7.67 -47.36 11.31
C ALA A 585 -7.13 -45.96 11.68
N SER A 586 -7.47 -45.58 12.91
CA SER A 586 -6.71 -44.74 13.84
C SER A 586 -5.19 -44.70 13.63
N GLU A 587 -4.64 -43.50 13.47
CA GLU A 587 -3.33 -43.15 14.00
C GLU A 587 -3.49 -42.02 15.03
N PRO A 588 -2.81 -42.10 16.19
CA PRO A 588 -3.03 -41.18 17.29
C PRO A 588 -2.29 -39.86 17.08
N ILE A 589 -2.96 -38.79 17.51
CA ILE A 589 -2.44 -37.43 17.60
C ILE A 589 -1.26 -37.40 18.57
N LYS A 590 -0.13 -36.85 18.11
CA LYS A 590 0.87 -36.17 18.96
C LYS A 590 0.83 -34.68 18.66
#